data_AF-A0A165HS26-F1
#
_entry.id   AF-A0A165HS26-F1
#
_cell.length_a   1.000
_cell.length_b   1.000
_cell.length_c   1.000
_cell.angle_alpha   90.00
_cell.angle_beta   90.00
_cell.angle_gamma   90.00
#
_symmetry.space_group_name_H-M   'P 1'
#
loop_
_entity.id
_entity.type
_entity.pdbx_description
1 polymer ?
#
loop_
_entity_poly.entity_id
_entity_poly.type
_entity_poly.pdbx_seq_one_letter_code
_entity_poly.pdbx_strand_id
1 'polypeptide(L)'
;MSQYNLGGVAFPGGHTASEPSDPWRSHATSTSSEAGSAAPVEEPHDSSTPKASGVVRNPSPTTLPEFTTPQTWEWQGIPYATIEEAADAATPNTIPRDVKEWTMNVMDERHECTVASLEEEILAHIHVKIIAVKTRDQLKVARAKISTLSADNERLIKSNNSLIAEAQAIRKDFEDYKNEVKGQMDALYGNMVTLKEAQEMTTTYIVGLESRLNNTIINAPPQGRKSSENFETWFTNLLIWLNYNHFTNDKDKIRQANAHLEGGAALYMKEYAIKLTSGQDIGTWAEYTRKLEMAYKMLDSKCTAQSLLDAHCTIHHKTMITFAENFRAYAPESGYSDEDLIVKIREQWSAHIQMVMSVMETLDPSKIPTTWMDYLEFCLEIEIKHLQQISSNKSTGQTATTKQGQGKGKGKAMNVRQVEEESSAESSAQIVALEQAIAALRGMSTTSTTPPSSKGKAKAHGADTESTILASTVKDTNARIVELDEFSEDFQYEV
;
A
#
# COMPACT_ATOMS: atom_id res chain seq x y z
N MET A 1 23.47 -23.35 -33.07
CA MET A 1 23.95 -22.44 -32.02
C MET A 1 22.82 -21.47 -31.71
N SER A 2 22.28 -21.33 -30.50
CA SER A 2 22.55 -22.05 -29.25
C SER A 2 21.24 -22.40 -28.56
N GLN A 3 21.29 -23.55 -27.89
CA GLN A 3 20.29 -24.14 -27.01
C GLN A 3 19.88 -23.19 -25.88
N TYR A 4 18.58 -23.15 -25.59
CA TYR A 4 18.09 -22.98 -24.22
C TYR A 4 17.18 -24.15 -23.89
N ASN A 5 17.53 -24.86 -22.81
CA ASN A 5 16.75 -25.98 -22.30
C ASN A 5 15.60 -25.45 -21.45
N LEU A 6 14.37 -25.91 -21.72
CA LEU A 6 13.30 -25.91 -20.74
C LEU A 6 12.94 -27.36 -20.46
N GLY A 7 13.09 -27.77 -19.19
CA GLY A 7 12.92 -29.15 -18.78
C GLY A 7 11.46 -29.59 -18.85
N GLY A 8 11.21 -30.76 -19.41
CA GLY A 8 9.90 -31.40 -19.33
C GLY A 8 9.62 -31.87 -17.91
N VAL A 9 8.43 -31.53 -17.40
CA VAL A 9 7.83 -32.18 -16.22
C VAL A 9 6.60 -32.94 -16.72
N ALA A 10 6.56 -34.24 -16.46
CA ALA A 10 5.48 -35.10 -16.92
C ALA A 10 4.21 -34.94 -16.08
N PHE A 11 3.05 -35.01 -16.73
CA PHE A 11 1.76 -35.17 -16.06
C PHE A 11 1.54 -36.63 -15.64
N PRO A 12 1.16 -36.92 -14.38
CA PRO A 12 0.34 -38.07 -14.07
C PRO A 12 -1.14 -37.72 -14.31
N GLY A 13 -1.86 -38.58 -15.04
CA GLY A 13 -3.26 -38.36 -15.34
C GLY A 13 -4.22 -38.84 -14.24
N GLY A 14 -5.42 -38.25 -14.23
CA GLY A 14 -6.66 -38.99 -14.00
C GLY A 14 -6.93 -39.57 -12.60
N HIS A 15 -7.43 -38.74 -11.69
CA HIS A 15 -8.42 -39.20 -10.70
C HIS A 15 -9.58 -38.22 -10.62
N THR A 16 -10.80 -38.73 -10.80
CA THR A 16 -12.06 -38.03 -10.54
C THR A 16 -12.20 -37.81 -9.04
N ALA A 17 -12.03 -36.57 -8.58
CA ALA A 17 -12.29 -36.18 -7.20
C ALA A 17 -13.72 -35.67 -7.05
N SER A 18 -14.40 -36.10 -5.98
CA SER A 18 -15.83 -35.91 -5.77
C SER A 18 -16.22 -34.48 -5.43
N GLU A 19 -17.47 -34.17 -5.73
CA GLU A 19 -18.22 -32.96 -5.37
C GLU A 19 -18.22 -32.72 -3.84
N PRO A 20 -17.89 -31.52 -3.33
CA PRO A 20 -17.92 -31.23 -1.91
C PRO A 20 -19.36 -31.06 -1.40
N SER A 21 -19.77 -31.92 -0.48
CA SER A 21 -21.14 -31.91 0.06
C SER A 21 -21.40 -30.71 0.99
N ASP A 22 -22.54 -30.06 0.76
CA ASP A 22 -23.02 -28.87 1.46
C ASP A 22 -23.53 -29.21 2.89
N PRO A 23 -22.97 -28.65 3.99
CA PRO A 23 -23.23 -29.14 5.34
C PRO A 23 -24.51 -28.58 6.01
N TRP A 24 -25.37 -27.83 5.30
CA TRP A 24 -26.48 -27.06 5.90
C TRP A 24 -27.90 -27.42 5.42
N ARG A 25 -28.12 -28.59 4.81
CA ARG A 25 -29.47 -29.06 4.42
C ARG A 25 -30.04 -30.11 5.37
N SER A 26 -30.56 -29.67 6.52
CA SER A 26 -31.38 -30.52 7.39
C SER A 26 -32.81 -30.63 6.86
N HIS A 27 -33.18 -31.80 6.32
CA HIS A 27 -34.58 -32.10 6.02
C HIS A 27 -35.37 -32.35 7.31
N ALA A 28 -36.51 -31.68 7.47
CA ALA A 28 -37.50 -32.03 8.48
C ALA A 28 -38.48 -33.05 7.91
N THR A 29 -38.67 -34.17 8.62
CA THR A 29 -39.71 -35.16 8.33
C THR A 29 -40.52 -35.40 9.59
N SER A 30 -41.84 -35.18 9.52
CA SER A 30 -42.75 -35.23 10.66
C SER A 30 -43.43 -36.59 10.83
N THR A 31 -43.31 -37.17 12.02
CA THR A 31 -44.22 -38.14 12.66
C THR A 31 -43.69 -38.32 14.10
N SER A 32 -44.44 -38.56 15.16
CA SER A 32 -45.88 -38.60 15.48
C SER A 32 -45.95 -39.04 16.96
N SER A 33 -47.11 -38.89 17.61
CA SER A 33 -47.47 -39.44 18.93
C SER A 33 -46.82 -38.73 20.14
N GLU A 34 -47.49 -38.23 21.19
CA GLU A 34 -48.83 -38.40 21.81
C GLU A 34 -48.61 -38.80 23.28
N ALA A 35 -48.91 -37.89 24.22
CA ALA A 35 -49.52 -38.19 25.54
C ALA A 35 -49.60 -36.95 26.44
N GLY A 36 -50.81 -36.63 26.91
CA GLY A 36 -51.06 -36.53 28.36
C GLY A 36 -50.78 -35.23 29.14
N SER A 37 -51.89 -34.52 29.43
CA SER A 37 -52.21 -33.93 30.74
C SER A 37 -51.60 -32.59 31.20
N ALA A 38 -52.43 -31.56 31.01
CA ALA A 38 -53.07 -30.75 32.08
C ALA A 38 -52.19 -29.95 33.08
N ALA A 39 -52.41 -28.64 33.07
CA ALA A 39 -51.95 -27.69 34.08
C ALA A 39 -52.87 -27.62 35.31
N PRO A 40 -52.40 -27.04 36.42
CA PRO A 40 -53.12 -26.06 37.22
C PRO A 40 -52.65 -24.64 36.81
N VAL A 41 -53.52 -23.72 36.39
CA VAL A 41 -54.47 -22.96 37.24
C VAL A 41 -53.72 -22.07 38.24
N GLU A 42 -53.64 -20.78 37.91
CA GLU A 42 -53.38 -19.71 38.88
C GLU A 42 -54.62 -19.51 39.75
N GLU A 43 -54.42 -19.29 41.05
CA GLU A 43 -55.41 -18.70 41.93
C GLU A 43 -54.69 -17.72 42.90
N PRO A 44 -55.19 -16.49 43.10
CA PRO A 44 -54.53 -15.49 43.92
C PRO A 44 -54.90 -15.66 45.41
N HIS A 45 -53.92 -15.62 46.30
CA HIS A 45 -54.15 -15.54 47.73
C HIS A 45 -53.90 -14.14 48.28
N ASP A 46 -55.00 -13.41 48.46
CA ASP A 46 -55.08 -12.26 49.34
C ASP A 46 -54.89 -12.65 50.82
N SER A 47 -54.56 -11.65 51.64
CA SER A 47 -54.75 -11.62 53.09
C SER A 47 -53.88 -12.56 53.96
N SER A 48 -52.95 -11.94 54.69
CA SER A 48 -52.69 -12.33 56.08
C SER A 48 -52.45 -11.09 56.96
N THR A 49 -53.45 -10.79 57.79
CA THR A 49 -53.42 -9.75 58.82
C THR A 49 -52.30 -10.01 59.84
N PRO A 50 -51.52 -8.99 60.26
CA PRO A 50 -50.60 -9.15 61.39
C PRO A 50 -51.40 -9.45 62.67
N LYS A 51 -51.09 -10.58 63.31
CA LYS A 51 -51.54 -10.84 64.68
C LYS A 51 -50.90 -9.80 65.61
N ALA A 52 -51.73 -9.08 66.37
CA ALA A 52 -51.25 -8.28 67.49
C ALA A 52 -50.57 -9.22 68.50
N SER A 53 -49.23 -9.21 68.53
CA SER A 53 -48.46 -9.85 69.59
C SER A 53 -48.58 -8.98 70.84
N GLY A 54 -49.01 -9.56 71.95
CA GLY A 54 -49.24 -8.82 73.18
C GLY A 54 -47.95 -8.21 73.71
N VAL A 55 -47.91 -6.89 73.84
CA VAL A 55 -46.83 -6.17 74.52
C VAL A 55 -46.83 -6.57 76.01
N VAL A 56 -46.02 -7.57 76.35
CA VAL A 56 -45.59 -7.80 77.73
C VAL A 56 -44.62 -6.68 78.07
N ARG A 57 -45.15 -5.58 78.60
CA ARG A 57 -44.32 -4.47 79.09
C ARG A 57 -43.36 -5.01 80.14
N ASN A 58 -42.07 -4.92 79.88
CA ASN A 58 -41.08 -5.10 80.93
C ASN A 58 -41.26 -3.95 81.95
N PRO A 59 -41.18 -4.21 83.26
CA PRO A 59 -41.13 -3.12 84.22
C PRO A 59 -39.85 -2.30 83.97
N SER A 60 -39.99 -0.97 84.00
CA SER A 60 -38.86 -0.01 83.89
C SER A 60 -37.77 -0.33 84.92
N PRO A 61 -36.52 0.14 84.73
CA PRO A 61 -35.45 -0.15 85.67
C PRO A 61 -35.83 0.36 87.05
N THR A 62 -36.10 -0.56 87.97
CA THR A 62 -36.19 -0.23 89.39
C THR A 62 -34.84 0.33 89.77
N THR A 63 -34.80 1.64 90.08
CA THR A 63 -33.62 2.28 90.67
C THR A 63 -33.19 1.41 91.85
N LEU A 64 -32.00 0.82 91.78
CA LEU A 64 -31.48 0.01 92.87
C LEU A 64 -31.54 0.88 94.14
N PRO A 65 -32.20 0.41 95.22
CA PRO A 65 -32.24 1.17 96.45
C PRO A 65 -30.80 1.40 96.90
N GLU A 66 -30.49 2.65 97.22
CA GLU A 66 -29.18 3.05 97.71
C GLU A 66 -28.92 2.26 99.00
N PHE A 67 -28.04 1.25 98.92
CA PHE A 67 -27.70 0.38 100.05
C PHE A 67 -26.76 1.13 101.00
N THR A 68 -27.29 2.19 101.62
CA THR A 68 -26.70 2.75 102.83
C THR A 68 -26.71 1.63 103.87
N THR A 69 -25.54 1.24 104.35
CA THR A 69 -25.45 0.50 105.61
C THR A 69 -26.23 1.28 106.67
N PRO A 70 -27.15 0.66 107.42
CA PRO A 70 -27.90 1.36 108.45
C PRO A 70 -26.91 1.98 109.44
N GLN A 71 -26.77 3.30 109.39
CA GLN A 71 -25.83 4.05 110.24
C GLN A 71 -26.24 4.00 111.72
N THR A 72 -27.46 3.51 111.97
CA THR A 72 -28.03 3.12 113.25
C THR A 72 -28.90 1.87 113.04
N TRP A 73 -28.76 0.87 113.91
CA TRP A 73 -29.62 -0.31 113.98
C TRP A 73 -30.83 -0.01 114.86
N GLU A 74 -32.04 -0.38 114.46
CA GLU A 74 -33.25 -0.05 115.22
C GLU A 74 -33.88 -1.29 115.86
N TRP A 75 -34.15 -1.23 117.17
CA TRP A 75 -34.95 -2.24 117.87
C TRP A 75 -36.00 -1.54 118.74
N GLN A 76 -37.28 -1.93 118.57
CA GLN A 76 -38.45 -1.33 119.26
C GLN A 76 -38.56 0.21 119.17
N GLY A 77 -38.12 0.83 118.06
CA GLY A 77 -38.14 2.29 117.91
C GLY A 77 -36.93 3.01 118.51
N ILE A 78 -35.94 2.26 119.04
CA ILE A 78 -34.72 2.81 119.62
C ILE A 78 -33.56 2.55 118.65
N PRO A 79 -32.80 3.59 118.25
CA PRO A 79 -31.59 3.45 117.44
C PRO A 79 -30.36 3.11 118.30
N TYR A 80 -29.52 2.24 117.78
CA TYR A 80 -28.26 1.74 118.35
C TYR A 80 -27.12 1.96 117.35
N ALA A 81 -25.91 2.23 117.84
CA ALA A 81 -24.76 2.51 116.97
C ALA A 81 -24.18 1.22 116.34
N THR A 82 -24.39 0.07 116.98
CA THR A 82 -23.94 -1.23 116.49
C THR A 82 -25.02 -2.31 116.60
N ILE A 83 -24.88 -3.38 115.81
CA ILE A 83 -25.74 -4.57 115.93
C ILE A 83 -25.58 -5.26 117.30
N GLU A 84 -24.41 -5.12 117.92
CA GLU A 84 -24.14 -5.64 119.27
C GLU A 84 -25.00 -4.96 120.33
N GLU A 85 -25.03 -3.63 120.34
CA GLU A 85 -25.88 -2.85 121.26
C GLU A 85 -27.37 -3.15 121.08
N ALA A 86 -27.84 -3.30 119.84
CA ALA A 86 -29.21 -3.68 119.53
C ALA A 86 -29.56 -5.10 120.01
N ALA A 87 -28.64 -6.06 119.85
CA ALA A 87 -28.82 -7.44 120.30
C ALA A 87 -28.84 -7.56 121.84
N ASP A 88 -27.98 -6.81 122.54
CA ASP A 88 -27.99 -6.74 124.01
C ASP A 88 -29.29 -6.12 124.54
N ALA A 89 -29.80 -5.06 123.89
CA ALA A 89 -31.08 -4.46 124.27
C ALA A 89 -32.29 -5.37 123.97
N ALA A 90 -32.19 -6.24 122.96
CA ALA A 90 -33.27 -7.16 122.60
C ALA A 90 -33.42 -8.35 123.55
N THR A 91 -32.40 -8.70 124.34
CA THR A 91 -32.35 -9.97 125.07
C THR A 91 -31.95 -9.81 126.56
N PRO A 92 -32.92 -9.67 127.49
CA PRO A 92 -32.61 -9.43 128.90
C PRO A 92 -31.94 -10.64 129.59
N ASN A 93 -30.60 -10.61 129.70
CA ASN A 93 -29.76 -11.35 130.67
C ASN A 93 -29.98 -12.88 130.81
N THR A 94 -30.60 -13.55 129.83
CA THR A 94 -30.97 -14.99 129.94
C THR A 94 -30.44 -15.87 128.80
N ILE A 95 -29.77 -15.30 127.80
CA ILE A 95 -29.13 -16.05 126.72
C ILE A 95 -27.63 -16.22 127.04
N PRO A 96 -27.06 -17.44 126.97
CA PRO A 96 -25.63 -17.65 127.18
C PRO A 96 -24.77 -16.87 126.17
N ARG A 97 -23.61 -16.36 126.61
CA ARG A 97 -22.66 -15.60 125.77
C ARG A 97 -22.33 -16.32 124.46
N ASP A 98 -22.05 -17.61 124.55
CA ASP A 98 -21.67 -18.49 123.45
C ASP A 98 -22.76 -18.52 122.34
N VAL A 99 -24.03 -18.34 122.72
CA VAL A 99 -25.17 -18.26 121.78
C VAL A 99 -25.26 -16.88 121.12
N LYS A 100 -24.92 -15.79 121.84
CA LYS A 100 -24.81 -14.44 121.26
C LYS A 100 -23.68 -14.39 120.23
N GLU A 101 -22.50 -14.89 120.60
CA GLU A 101 -21.31 -14.96 119.73
C GLU A 101 -21.56 -15.85 118.50
N TRP A 102 -22.18 -17.02 118.68
CA TRP A 102 -22.61 -17.86 117.55
C TRP A 102 -23.61 -17.14 116.62
N THR A 103 -24.58 -16.42 117.19
CA THR A 103 -25.57 -15.66 116.39
C THR A 103 -24.92 -14.53 115.60
N MET A 104 -23.93 -13.84 116.18
CA MET A 104 -23.13 -12.83 115.48
C MET A 104 -22.32 -13.43 114.34
N ASN A 105 -21.54 -14.48 114.61
CA ASN A 105 -20.73 -15.15 113.59
C ASN A 105 -21.60 -15.68 112.42
N VAL A 106 -22.80 -16.21 112.70
CA VAL A 106 -23.75 -16.64 111.66
C VAL A 106 -24.36 -15.46 110.89
N MET A 107 -24.59 -14.31 111.52
CA MET A 107 -25.05 -13.11 110.83
C MET A 107 -23.94 -12.50 109.95
N ASP A 108 -22.70 -12.46 110.43
CA ASP A 108 -21.54 -11.94 109.71
C ASP A 108 -21.18 -12.86 108.53
N GLU A 109 -21.09 -14.19 108.73
CA GLU A 109 -20.86 -15.16 107.64
C GLU A 109 -21.98 -15.08 106.58
N ARG A 110 -23.23 -14.92 107.00
CA ARG A 110 -24.36 -14.70 106.09
C ARG A 110 -24.27 -13.35 105.36
N HIS A 111 -23.80 -12.30 106.03
CA HIS A 111 -23.58 -10.99 105.41
C HIS A 111 -22.46 -11.08 104.36
N GLU A 112 -21.30 -11.63 104.71
CA GLU A 112 -20.18 -11.84 103.78
C GLU A 112 -20.59 -12.69 102.56
N CYS A 113 -21.31 -13.80 102.77
CA CYS A 113 -21.82 -14.63 101.67
C CYS A 113 -22.82 -13.87 100.77
N THR A 114 -23.65 -13.00 101.36
CA THR A 114 -24.61 -12.17 100.59
C THR A 114 -23.89 -11.08 99.80
N VAL A 115 -22.91 -10.42 100.40
CA VAL A 115 -22.07 -9.39 99.75
C VAL A 115 -21.30 -10.02 98.59
N ALA A 116 -20.60 -11.14 98.80
CA ALA A 116 -19.86 -11.84 97.75
C ALA A 116 -20.77 -12.27 96.58
N SER A 117 -21.99 -12.75 96.86
CA SER A 117 -22.96 -13.09 95.81
C SER A 117 -23.43 -11.86 95.02
N LEU A 118 -23.61 -10.71 95.67
CA LEU A 118 -23.99 -9.45 95.01
C LEU A 118 -22.83 -8.86 94.21
N GLU A 119 -21.58 -8.96 94.69
CA GLU A 119 -20.39 -8.53 93.97
C GLU A 119 -20.21 -9.32 92.65
N GLU A 120 -20.36 -10.65 92.69
CA GLU A 120 -20.33 -11.49 91.49
C GLU A 120 -21.48 -11.16 90.52
N GLU A 121 -22.70 -10.92 91.01
CA GLU A 121 -23.83 -10.50 90.18
C GLU A 121 -23.58 -9.13 89.51
N ILE A 122 -23.06 -8.16 90.27
CA ILE A 122 -22.70 -6.82 89.77
C ILE A 122 -21.58 -6.92 88.72
N LEU A 123 -20.54 -7.74 88.96
CA LEU A 123 -19.45 -7.98 88.02
C LEU A 123 -19.96 -8.64 86.73
N ALA A 124 -20.81 -9.64 86.83
CA ALA A 124 -21.45 -10.28 85.68
C ALA A 124 -22.30 -9.27 84.87
N HIS A 125 -23.08 -8.44 85.55
CA HIS A 125 -23.91 -7.40 84.91
C HIS A 125 -23.06 -6.32 84.21
N ILE A 126 -21.97 -5.86 84.84
CA ILE A 126 -20.99 -4.95 84.23
C ILE A 126 -20.34 -5.60 83.01
N HIS A 127 -19.95 -6.87 83.08
CA HIS A 127 -19.36 -7.61 81.96
C HIS A 127 -20.33 -7.68 80.76
N VAL A 128 -21.59 -8.03 81.00
CA VAL A 128 -22.64 -8.04 79.97
C VAL A 128 -22.84 -6.65 79.34
N LYS A 129 -22.87 -5.58 80.16
CA LYS A 129 -22.95 -4.19 79.67
C LYS A 129 -21.75 -3.81 78.79
N ILE A 130 -20.52 -4.19 79.17
CA ILE A 130 -19.31 -3.93 78.38
C ILE A 130 -19.37 -4.66 77.04
N ILE A 131 -19.79 -5.94 77.02
CA ILE A 131 -19.99 -6.69 75.77
C ILE A 131 -21.06 -6.01 74.90
N ALA A 132 -22.20 -5.64 75.46
CA ALA A 132 -23.29 -5.00 74.72
C ALA A 132 -22.85 -3.67 74.06
N VAL A 133 -22.11 -2.82 74.78
CA VAL A 133 -21.55 -1.58 74.22
C VAL A 133 -20.54 -1.88 73.09
N LYS A 134 -19.62 -2.83 73.31
CA LYS A 134 -18.62 -3.23 72.31
C LYS A 134 -19.27 -3.76 71.03
N THR A 135 -20.30 -4.60 71.15
CA THR A 135 -21.07 -5.12 70.01
C THR A 135 -21.83 -4.02 69.30
N ARG A 136 -22.44 -3.07 70.04
CA ARG A 136 -23.14 -1.90 69.46
C ARG A 136 -22.19 -1.04 68.62
N ASP A 137 -20.98 -0.77 69.09
CA ASP A 137 -20.02 0.05 68.35
C ASP A 137 -19.42 -0.69 67.15
N GLN A 138 -19.21 -2.01 67.25
CA GLN A 138 -18.90 -2.86 66.08
C GLN A 138 -20.02 -2.83 65.03
N LEU A 139 -21.29 -2.88 65.45
CA LEU A 139 -22.45 -2.79 64.56
C LEU A 139 -22.53 -1.43 63.86
N LYS A 140 -22.27 -0.31 64.55
CA LYS A 140 -22.17 1.03 63.92
C LYS A 140 -21.10 1.08 62.85
N VAL A 141 -19.90 0.54 63.12
CA VAL A 141 -18.79 0.49 62.15
C VAL A 141 -19.13 -0.42 60.96
N ALA A 142 -19.81 -1.55 61.19
CA ALA A 142 -20.29 -2.43 60.13
C ALA A 142 -21.34 -1.73 59.24
N ARG A 143 -22.33 -1.06 59.85
CA ARG A 143 -23.36 -0.28 59.13
C ARG A 143 -22.74 0.79 58.23
N ALA A 144 -21.80 1.59 58.75
CA ALA A 144 -21.09 2.60 57.97
C ALA A 144 -20.34 2.01 56.75
N LYS A 145 -19.67 0.86 56.93
CA LYS A 145 -19.01 0.15 55.81
C LYS A 145 -20.00 -0.37 54.77
N ILE A 146 -21.15 -0.91 55.19
CA ILE A 146 -22.22 -1.37 54.28
C ILE A 146 -22.75 -0.19 53.45
N SER A 147 -23.01 0.97 54.07
CA SER A 147 -23.43 2.18 53.36
C SER A 147 -22.40 2.65 52.32
N THR A 148 -21.10 2.61 52.65
CA THR A 148 -20.03 2.94 51.69
C THR A 148 -20.01 1.95 50.51
N LEU A 149 -20.04 0.64 50.79
CA LEU A 149 -20.05 -0.39 49.75
C LEU A 149 -21.29 -0.31 48.85
N SER A 150 -22.45 0.08 49.39
CA SER A 150 -23.66 0.28 48.60
C SER A 150 -23.51 1.45 47.62
N ALA A 151 -22.98 2.59 48.08
CA ALA A 151 -22.69 3.75 47.23
C ALA A 151 -21.61 3.47 46.15
N ASP A 152 -20.63 2.61 46.45
CA ASP A 152 -19.64 2.14 45.48
C ASP A 152 -20.28 1.21 44.44
N ASN A 153 -21.16 0.31 44.85
CA ASN A 153 -21.89 -0.59 43.95
C ASN A 153 -22.80 0.20 42.99
N GLU A 154 -23.53 1.21 43.48
CA GLU A 154 -24.32 2.09 42.60
C GLU A 154 -23.46 2.84 41.57
N ARG A 155 -22.28 3.31 41.97
CA ARG A 155 -21.32 3.95 41.04
C ARG A 155 -20.81 2.97 39.99
N LEU A 156 -20.51 1.74 40.40
CA LEU A 156 -20.08 0.67 39.50
C LEU A 156 -21.18 0.26 38.50
N ILE A 157 -22.44 0.15 38.95
CA ILE A 157 -23.60 -0.10 38.07
C ILE A 157 -23.75 1.02 37.03
N LYS A 158 -23.65 2.30 37.44
CA LYS A 158 -23.70 3.45 36.52
C LYS A 158 -22.55 3.41 35.50
N SER A 159 -21.33 3.07 35.93
CA SER A 159 -20.16 2.93 35.05
C SER A 159 -20.34 1.79 34.04
N ASN A 160 -20.80 0.62 34.48
CA ASN A 160 -21.06 -0.53 33.61
C ASN A 160 -22.11 -0.22 32.54
N ASN A 161 -23.17 0.51 32.90
CA ASN A 161 -24.20 0.93 31.92
C ASN A 161 -23.63 1.90 30.87
N SER A 162 -22.71 2.80 31.24
CA SER A 162 -21.99 3.66 30.27
C SER A 162 -21.14 2.81 29.32
N LEU A 163 -20.34 1.88 29.86
CA LEU A 163 -19.49 1.00 29.06
C LEU A 163 -20.31 0.10 28.10
N ILE A 164 -21.49 -0.34 28.50
CA ILE A 164 -22.41 -1.09 27.63
C ILE A 164 -22.91 -0.21 26.48
N ALA A 165 -23.28 1.05 26.75
CA ALA A 165 -23.73 1.99 25.73
C ALA A 165 -22.59 2.35 24.74
N GLU A 166 -21.37 2.58 25.25
CA GLU A 166 -20.17 2.81 24.43
C GLU A 166 -19.85 1.59 23.56
N ALA A 167 -19.91 0.38 24.12
CA ALA A 167 -19.70 -0.86 23.36
C ALA A 167 -20.78 -1.09 22.27
N GLN A 168 -22.02 -0.66 22.52
CA GLN A 168 -23.09 -0.68 21.51
C GLN A 168 -22.85 0.34 20.40
N ALA A 169 -22.40 1.55 20.73
CA ALA A 169 -22.02 2.56 19.74
C ALA A 169 -20.87 2.07 18.85
N ILE A 170 -19.78 1.57 19.44
CA ILE A 170 -18.63 1.01 18.70
C ILE A 170 -19.04 -0.13 17.77
N ARG A 171 -19.96 -1.02 18.21
CA ARG A 171 -20.51 -2.09 17.36
C ARG A 171 -21.28 -1.54 16.16
N LYS A 172 -22.04 -0.47 16.33
CA LYS A 172 -22.78 0.18 15.25
C LYS A 172 -21.82 0.84 14.25
N ASP A 173 -20.86 1.62 14.74
CA ASP A 173 -19.87 2.31 13.90
C ASP A 173 -19.05 1.30 13.06
N PHE A 174 -18.71 0.14 13.63
CA PHE A 174 -18.04 -0.95 12.91
C PHE A 174 -18.93 -1.59 11.83
N GLU A 175 -20.23 -1.75 12.09
CA GLU A 175 -21.19 -2.29 11.11
C GLU A 175 -21.41 -1.29 9.95
N ASP A 176 -21.54 0.00 10.26
CA ASP A 176 -21.64 1.08 9.27
C ASP A 176 -20.36 1.17 8.41
N TYR A 177 -19.17 1.09 9.03
CA TYR A 177 -17.88 1.01 8.31
C TYR A 177 -17.79 -0.21 7.38
N LYS A 178 -18.23 -1.38 7.85
CA LYS A 178 -18.24 -2.61 7.03
C LYS A 178 -19.15 -2.46 5.80
N ASN A 179 -20.28 -1.78 5.95
CA ASN A 179 -21.21 -1.52 4.84
C ASN A 179 -20.62 -0.52 3.83
N GLU A 180 -19.93 0.53 4.29
CA GLU A 180 -19.21 1.48 3.43
C GLU A 180 -18.10 0.80 2.62
N VAL A 181 -17.22 0.02 3.27
CA VAL A 181 -16.15 -0.74 2.60
C VAL A 181 -16.72 -1.71 1.56
N LYS A 182 -17.86 -2.33 1.84
CA LYS A 182 -18.56 -3.18 0.86
C LYS A 182 -19.03 -2.36 -0.36
N GLY A 183 -19.67 -1.21 -0.14
CA GLY A 183 -20.10 -0.32 -1.23
C GLY A 183 -18.95 0.15 -2.12
N GLN A 184 -17.80 0.46 -1.52
CA GLN A 184 -16.58 0.81 -2.25
C GLN A 184 -16.03 -0.38 -3.07
N MET A 185 -16.06 -1.61 -2.53
CA MET A 185 -15.65 -2.81 -3.25
C MET A 185 -16.58 -3.13 -4.42
N ASP A 186 -17.90 -3.01 -4.23
CA ASP A 186 -18.90 -3.22 -5.27
C ASP A 186 -18.72 -2.18 -6.42
N ALA A 187 -18.43 -0.92 -6.09
CA ALA A 187 -18.12 0.13 -7.06
C ALA A 187 -16.79 -0.11 -7.81
N LEU A 188 -15.74 -0.57 -7.11
CA LEU A 188 -14.45 -0.95 -7.71
C LEU A 188 -14.62 -2.11 -8.70
N TYR A 189 -15.43 -3.12 -8.35
CA TYR A 189 -15.73 -4.24 -9.23
C TYR A 189 -16.48 -3.77 -10.49
N GLY A 190 -17.48 -2.88 -10.34
CA GLY A 190 -18.17 -2.26 -11.47
C GLY A 190 -17.22 -1.52 -12.44
N ASN A 191 -16.29 -0.72 -11.90
CA ASN A 191 -15.28 -0.03 -12.70
C ASN A 191 -14.30 -0.99 -13.41
N MET A 192 -13.97 -2.12 -12.80
CA MET A 192 -13.13 -3.14 -13.43
C MET A 192 -13.84 -3.83 -14.61
N VAL A 193 -15.15 -4.05 -14.50
CA VAL A 193 -15.96 -4.62 -15.60
C VAL A 193 -16.01 -3.64 -16.79
N THR A 194 -16.34 -2.36 -16.56
CA THR A 194 -16.40 -1.37 -17.65
C THR A 194 -15.05 -1.12 -18.31
N LEU A 195 -13.94 -1.16 -17.55
CA LEU A 195 -12.59 -1.10 -18.10
C LEU A 195 -12.30 -2.31 -19.01
N LYS A 196 -12.72 -3.52 -18.61
CA LYS A 196 -12.55 -4.73 -19.41
C LYS A 196 -13.34 -4.68 -20.72
N GLU A 197 -14.59 -4.20 -20.68
CA GLU A 197 -15.42 -3.99 -21.87
C GLU A 197 -14.78 -2.96 -22.83
N ALA A 198 -14.25 -1.85 -22.30
CA ALA A 198 -13.54 -0.84 -23.09
C ALA A 198 -12.25 -1.40 -23.72
N GLN A 199 -11.51 -2.24 -22.98
CA GLN A 199 -10.33 -2.95 -23.50
C GLN A 199 -10.69 -3.92 -24.64
N GLU A 200 -11.79 -4.65 -24.52
CA GLU A 200 -12.26 -5.59 -25.54
C GLU A 200 -12.71 -4.88 -26.82
N MET A 201 -13.44 -3.77 -26.70
CA MET A 201 -13.77 -2.90 -27.84
C MET A 201 -12.51 -2.35 -28.52
N THR A 202 -11.53 -1.89 -27.74
CA THR A 202 -10.27 -1.33 -28.26
C THR A 202 -9.46 -2.39 -29.01
N THR A 203 -9.34 -3.59 -28.44
CA THR A 203 -8.70 -4.75 -29.08
C THR A 203 -9.37 -5.10 -30.40
N THR A 204 -10.70 -5.17 -30.42
CA THR A 204 -11.49 -5.44 -31.63
C THR A 204 -11.26 -4.39 -32.72
N TYR A 205 -11.20 -3.11 -32.34
CA TYR A 205 -10.92 -2.02 -33.26
C TYR A 205 -9.51 -2.10 -33.88
N ILE A 206 -8.49 -2.40 -33.07
CA ILE A 206 -7.10 -2.56 -33.54
C ILE A 206 -6.99 -3.70 -34.56
N VAL A 207 -7.55 -4.89 -34.26
CA VAL A 207 -7.57 -6.04 -35.18
C VAL A 207 -8.28 -5.69 -36.50
N GLY A 208 -9.35 -4.88 -36.45
CA GLY A 208 -10.03 -4.35 -37.63
C GLY A 208 -9.15 -3.41 -38.47
N LEU A 209 -8.33 -2.56 -37.83
CA LEU A 209 -7.38 -1.69 -38.53
C LEU A 209 -6.23 -2.46 -39.16
N GLU A 210 -5.64 -3.42 -38.44
CA GLU A 210 -4.56 -4.30 -38.95
C GLU A 210 -5.03 -5.07 -40.20
N SER A 211 -6.24 -5.63 -40.15
CA SER A 211 -6.85 -6.33 -41.29
C SER A 211 -7.00 -5.41 -42.52
N ARG A 212 -7.39 -4.15 -42.33
CA ARG A 212 -7.49 -3.16 -43.41
C ARG A 212 -6.13 -2.74 -43.95
N LEU A 213 -5.13 -2.58 -43.08
CA LEU A 213 -3.76 -2.21 -43.48
C LEU A 213 -3.13 -3.33 -44.30
N ASN A 214 -3.22 -4.58 -43.84
CA ASN A 214 -2.70 -5.74 -44.56
C ASN A 214 -3.35 -5.91 -45.94
N ASN A 215 -4.68 -5.77 -46.03
CA ASN A 215 -5.39 -5.78 -47.32
C ASN A 215 -4.98 -4.61 -48.24
N THR A 216 -4.50 -3.49 -47.71
CA THR A 216 -4.06 -2.34 -48.53
C THR A 216 -2.63 -2.52 -49.03
N ILE A 217 -1.73 -3.02 -48.18
CA ILE A 217 -0.31 -3.23 -48.52
C ILE A 217 -0.15 -4.38 -49.52
N ILE A 218 -0.86 -5.50 -49.34
CA ILE A 218 -0.63 -6.71 -50.12
C ILE A 218 -1.22 -6.61 -51.55
N ASN A 219 -2.28 -5.81 -51.75
CA ASN A 219 -2.91 -5.64 -53.07
C ASN A 219 -2.19 -4.62 -53.98
N ALA A 220 -1.33 -3.75 -53.46
CA ALA A 220 -0.60 -2.77 -54.26
C ALA A 220 0.66 -3.40 -54.88
N PRO A 221 0.85 -3.35 -56.22
CA PRO A 221 2.12 -3.76 -56.82
C PRO A 221 3.26 -2.85 -56.33
N PRO A 222 4.47 -3.39 -56.08
CA PRO A 222 5.63 -2.56 -55.81
C PRO A 222 5.92 -1.71 -57.05
N GLN A 223 5.76 -0.39 -56.90
CA GLN A 223 6.19 0.61 -57.88
C GLN A 223 7.70 0.46 -58.13
N GLY A 224 8.19 0.96 -59.26
CA GLY A 224 9.57 0.74 -59.70
C GLY A 224 10.62 1.11 -58.65
N ARG A 225 11.75 0.36 -58.62
CA ARG A 225 12.85 0.50 -57.63
C ARG A 225 13.13 1.98 -57.32
N LYS A 226 12.79 2.43 -56.11
CA LYS A 226 13.18 3.75 -55.61
C LYS A 226 14.71 3.81 -55.54
N SER A 227 15.30 4.97 -55.82
CA SER A 227 16.76 5.13 -55.95
C SER A 227 17.58 4.73 -54.71
N SER A 228 16.94 4.58 -53.54
CA SER A 228 17.55 4.13 -52.28
C SER A 228 17.28 2.68 -51.88
N GLU A 229 16.44 1.93 -52.62
CA GLU A 229 16.10 0.53 -52.29
C GLU A 229 17.11 -0.43 -52.93
N ASN A 230 17.49 -1.54 -52.27
CA ASN A 230 18.34 -2.56 -52.90
C ASN A 230 17.51 -3.41 -53.88
N PHE A 231 18.13 -3.84 -54.99
CA PHE A 231 17.50 -4.75 -55.97
C PHE A 231 16.90 -5.98 -55.29
N GLU A 232 17.63 -6.62 -54.37
CA GLU A 232 17.16 -7.82 -53.65
C GLU A 232 15.89 -7.57 -52.83
N THR A 233 15.77 -6.40 -52.21
CA THR A 233 14.59 -6.02 -51.40
C THR A 233 13.38 -5.79 -52.31
N TRP A 234 13.56 -4.99 -53.35
CA TRP A 234 12.52 -4.70 -54.34
C TRP A 234 12.06 -5.98 -55.08
N PHE A 235 13.01 -6.83 -55.49
CA PHE A 235 12.73 -8.07 -56.22
C PHE A 235 12.04 -9.11 -55.34
N THR A 236 12.41 -9.21 -54.06
CA THR A 236 11.68 -10.03 -53.07
C THR A 236 10.24 -9.55 -52.91
N ASN A 237 10.02 -8.23 -52.79
CA ASN A 237 8.68 -7.65 -52.71
C ASN A 237 7.84 -7.96 -53.97
N LEU A 238 8.45 -7.87 -55.16
CA LEU A 238 7.82 -8.25 -56.43
C LEU A 238 7.45 -9.73 -56.48
N LEU A 239 8.32 -10.63 -56.05
CA LEU A 239 8.03 -12.08 -55.98
C LEU A 239 6.87 -12.39 -55.03
N ILE A 240 6.82 -11.76 -53.86
CA ILE A 240 5.73 -11.92 -52.89
C ILE A 240 4.40 -11.47 -53.51
N TRP A 241 4.37 -10.28 -54.14
CA TRP A 241 3.18 -9.76 -54.79
C TRP A 241 2.73 -10.63 -55.98
N LEU A 242 3.66 -11.10 -56.83
CA LEU A 242 3.34 -11.98 -57.95
C LEU A 242 2.72 -13.31 -57.50
N ASN A 243 3.25 -13.91 -56.42
CA ASN A 243 2.74 -15.14 -55.85
C ASN A 243 1.36 -14.96 -55.18
N TYR A 244 1.16 -13.86 -54.45
CA TYR A 244 -0.13 -13.52 -53.83
C TYR A 244 -1.24 -13.33 -54.87
N ASN A 245 -0.94 -12.65 -55.97
CA ASN A 245 -1.87 -12.44 -57.09
C ASN A 245 -1.98 -13.64 -58.05
N HIS A 246 -1.42 -14.80 -57.66
CA HIS A 246 -1.49 -16.07 -58.40
C HIS A 246 -0.96 -16.02 -59.84
N PHE A 247 0.01 -15.16 -60.14
CA PHE A 247 0.72 -15.18 -61.42
C PHE A 247 1.71 -16.35 -61.46
N THR A 248 1.19 -17.55 -61.74
CA THR A 248 1.96 -18.82 -61.73
C THR A 248 2.76 -19.05 -63.01
N ASN A 249 2.23 -18.62 -64.16
CA ASN A 249 2.84 -18.73 -65.48
C ASN A 249 3.94 -17.68 -65.70
N ASP A 250 5.10 -18.10 -66.19
CA ASP A 250 6.24 -17.22 -66.48
C ASP A 250 5.90 -16.07 -67.43
N LYS A 251 5.07 -16.30 -68.45
CA LYS A 251 4.64 -15.24 -69.37
C LYS A 251 3.85 -14.13 -68.65
N ASP A 252 3.00 -14.50 -67.69
CA ASP A 252 2.23 -13.54 -66.90
C ASP A 252 3.11 -12.83 -65.86
N LYS A 253 4.04 -13.54 -65.19
CA LYS A 253 5.03 -12.92 -64.30
C LYS A 253 5.87 -11.87 -65.03
N ILE A 254 6.41 -12.22 -66.20
CA ILE A 254 7.23 -11.29 -67.02
C ILE A 254 6.38 -10.09 -67.47
N ARG A 255 5.14 -10.30 -67.92
CA ARG A 255 4.24 -9.19 -68.30
C ARG A 255 4.05 -8.22 -67.15
N GLN A 256 3.70 -8.72 -65.96
CA GLN A 256 3.42 -7.85 -64.81
C GLN A 256 4.70 -7.17 -64.28
N ALA A 257 5.79 -7.93 -64.12
CA ALA A 257 7.07 -7.37 -63.69
C ALA A 257 7.54 -6.25 -64.62
N ASN A 258 7.43 -6.45 -65.94
CA ASN A 258 7.86 -5.47 -66.95
C ASN A 258 6.91 -4.26 -67.04
N ALA A 259 5.62 -4.41 -66.69
CA ALA A 259 4.67 -3.31 -66.62
C ALA A 259 4.87 -2.39 -65.41
N HIS A 260 5.54 -2.89 -64.35
CA HIS A 260 5.89 -2.14 -63.14
C HIS A 260 7.36 -1.69 -63.08
N LEU A 261 8.12 -1.84 -64.18
CA LEU A 261 9.44 -1.21 -64.32
C LEU A 261 9.29 0.27 -64.68
N GLU A 262 10.13 1.10 -64.07
CA GLU A 262 10.23 2.53 -64.34
C GLU A 262 11.68 2.94 -64.61
N GLY A 263 11.87 4.14 -65.19
CA GLY A 263 13.18 4.75 -65.39
C GLY A 263 14.18 3.93 -66.22
N GLY A 264 15.45 3.93 -65.80
CA GLY A 264 16.55 3.27 -66.52
C GLY A 264 16.37 1.76 -66.69
N ALA A 265 15.72 1.08 -65.74
CA ALA A 265 15.44 -0.34 -65.84
C ALA A 265 14.39 -0.66 -66.92
N ALA A 266 13.34 0.16 -67.04
CA ALA A 266 12.37 0.04 -68.12
C ALA A 266 13.00 0.27 -69.50
N LEU A 267 13.91 1.26 -69.61
CA LEU A 267 14.67 1.52 -70.84
C LEU A 267 15.57 0.35 -71.23
N TYR A 268 16.27 -0.26 -70.28
CA TYR A 268 17.13 -1.43 -70.52
C TYR A 268 16.33 -2.68 -70.89
N MET A 269 15.18 -2.89 -70.25
CA MET A 269 14.30 -4.05 -70.48
C MET A 269 13.32 -3.85 -71.65
N LYS A 270 13.41 -2.74 -72.39
CA LYS A 270 12.64 -2.42 -73.61
C LYS A 270 12.43 -3.59 -74.56
N GLU A 271 13.42 -4.47 -74.72
CA GLU A 271 13.32 -5.66 -75.58
C GLU A 271 12.17 -6.60 -75.16
N TYR A 272 11.93 -6.77 -73.86
CA TYR A 272 10.81 -7.57 -73.34
C TYR A 272 9.47 -6.88 -73.57
N ALA A 273 9.40 -5.55 -73.45
CA ALA A 273 8.21 -4.79 -73.83
C ALA A 273 7.87 -4.99 -75.32
N ILE A 274 8.89 -4.96 -76.20
CA ILE A 274 8.72 -5.24 -77.63
C ILE A 274 8.22 -6.67 -77.85
N LYS A 275 8.88 -7.70 -77.28
CA LYS A 275 8.46 -9.12 -77.37
C LYS A 275 7.03 -9.35 -76.89
N LEU A 276 6.63 -8.71 -75.80
CA LEU A 276 5.27 -8.75 -75.26
C LEU A 276 4.23 -8.17 -76.25
N THR A 277 4.55 -7.06 -76.93
CA THR A 277 3.66 -6.44 -77.92
C THR A 277 3.65 -7.13 -79.29
N SER A 278 4.77 -7.73 -79.73
CA SER A 278 4.88 -8.42 -81.02
C SER A 278 4.37 -9.87 -80.98
N GLY A 279 4.02 -10.40 -79.81
CA GLY A 279 3.59 -11.79 -79.63
C GLY A 279 4.71 -12.81 -79.83
N GLN A 280 5.97 -12.36 -79.90
CA GLN A 280 7.15 -13.20 -80.00
C GLN A 280 7.33 -14.05 -78.73
N ASP A 281 8.16 -15.09 -78.77
CA ASP A 281 8.56 -15.78 -77.55
C ASP A 281 9.29 -14.82 -76.60
N ILE A 282 8.81 -14.82 -75.36
CA ILE A 282 9.24 -13.94 -74.27
C ILE A 282 10.29 -14.66 -73.39
N GLY A 283 10.44 -15.97 -73.53
CA GLY A 283 11.36 -16.79 -72.73
C GLY A 283 10.85 -17.09 -71.33
N THR A 284 11.78 -17.52 -70.46
CA THR A 284 11.46 -17.99 -69.09
C THR A 284 11.64 -16.89 -68.05
N TRP A 285 10.96 -17.02 -66.90
CA TRP A 285 11.10 -16.09 -65.77
C TRP A 285 12.54 -16.02 -65.25
N ALA A 286 13.27 -17.14 -65.29
CA ALA A 286 14.68 -17.19 -64.91
C ALA A 286 15.58 -16.35 -65.83
N GLU A 287 15.35 -16.41 -67.15
CA GLU A 287 16.12 -15.61 -68.12
C GLU A 287 15.83 -14.11 -67.97
N TYR A 288 14.54 -13.75 -67.83
CA TYR A 288 14.13 -12.37 -67.55
C TYR A 288 14.77 -11.84 -66.26
N THR A 289 14.71 -12.61 -65.17
CA THR A 289 15.29 -12.25 -63.87
C THR A 289 16.79 -11.99 -63.98
N ARG A 290 17.55 -12.89 -64.61
CA ARG A 290 19.00 -12.74 -64.81
C ARG A 290 19.33 -11.47 -65.60
N LYS A 291 18.54 -11.14 -66.63
CA LYS A 291 18.74 -9.95 -67.46
C LYS A 291 18.36 -8.66 -66.71
N LEU A 292 17.33 -8.71 -65.86
CA LEU A 292 16.92 -7.62 -64.98
C LEU A 292 17.96 -7.33 -63.89
N GLU A 293 18.49 -8.37 -63.25
CA GLU A 293 19.57 -8.28 -62.26
C GLU A 293 20.83 -7.64 -62.86
N MET A 294 21.23 -8.06 -64.08
CA MET A 294 22.33 -7.43 -64.82
C MET A 294 22.05 -5.96 -65.16
N ALA A 295 20.82 -5.61 -65.52
CA ALA A 295 20.42 -4.23 -65.79
C ALA A 295 20.63 -3.33 -64.57
N TYR A 296 20.16 -3.78 -63.40
CA TYR A 296 20.32 -3.04 -62.16
C TYR A 296 21.78 -2.97 -61.69
N LYS A 297 22.57 -4.06 -61.79
CA LYS A 297 24.01 -4.05 -61.44
C LYS A 297 24.83 -3.09 -62.31
N MET A 298 24.51 -2.96 -63.60
CA MET A 298 25.11 -1.97 -64.51
C MET A 298 24.69 -0.52 -64.21
N LEU A 299 23.49 -0.32 -63.68
CA LEU A 299 22.98 0.99 -63.32
C LEU A 299 23.55 1.47 -61.98
N ASP A 300 23.68 0.56 -61.01
CA ASP A 300 24.21 0.82 -59.66
C ASP A 300 25.67 1.30 -59.72
N SER A 301 26.52 0.67 -60.55
CA SER A 301 27.93 1.08 -60.70
C SER A 301 28.06 2.47 -61.33
N LYS A 302 27.32 2.77 -62.40
CA LYS A 302 27.32 4.09 -63.04
C LYS A 302 26.80 5.19 -62.12
N CYS A 303 25.67 4.96 -61.44
CA CYS A 303 25.12 5.93 -60.48
C CYS A 303 26.05 6.13 -59.28
N THR A 304 26.77 5.09 -58.84
CA THR A 304 27.80 5.21 -57.79
C THR A 304 28.99 6.03 -58.27
N ALA A 305 29.52 5.76 -59.47
CA ALA A 305 30.63 6.52 -60.05
C ALA A 305 30.25 7.99 -60.28
N GLN A 306 29.04 8.28 -60.77
CA GLN A 306 28.49 9.64 -60.87
C GLN A 306 28.43 10.32 -59.50
N SER A 307 27.86 9.66 -58.49
CA SER A 307 27.72 10.23 -57.14
C SER A 307 29.07 10.52 -56.48
N LEU A 308 30.06 9.64 -56.67
CA LEU A 308 31.43 9.83 -56.18
C LEU A 308 32.14 10.96 -56.93
N LEU A 309 31.96 11.04 -58.25
CA LEU A 309 32.53 12.13 -59.06
C LEU A 309 31.92 13.49 -58.67
N ASP A 310 30.59 13.58 -58.52
CA ASP A 310 29.89 14.81 -58.15
C ASP A 310 30.26 15.27 -56.73
N ALA A 311 30.34 14.34 -55.77
CA ALA A 311 30.82 14.65 -54.43
C ALA A 311 32.27 15.15 -54.46
N HIS A 312 33.15 14.52 -55.25
CA HIS A 312 34.54 14.95 -55.43
C HIS A 312 34.65 16.32 -56.12
N CYS A 313 33.78 16.63 -57.09
CA CYS A 313 33.73 17.94 -57.76
C CYS A 313 33.09 19.05 -56.91
N THR A 314 32.31 18.71 -55.89
CA THR A 314 31.72 19.67 -54.94
C THR A 314 32.74 20.14 -53.89
N ILE A 315 33.76 19.33 -53.60
CA ILE A 315 34.85 19.70 -52.69
C ILE A 315 35.78 20.67 -53.43
N HIS A 316 36.08 21.83 -52.84
CA HIS A 316 37.12 22.72 -53.38
C HIS A 316 38.50 22.14 -53.05
N HIS A 317 39.22 21.70 -54.08
CA HIS A 317 40.57 21.14 -53.90
C HIS A 317 41.61 22.23 -53.75
N LYS A 318 42.74 21.93 -53.09
CA LYS A 318 43.79 22.93 -52.83
C LYS A 318 44.62 23.24 -54.07
N THR A 319 44.79 22.26 -54.96
CA THR A 319 45.48 22.37 -56.24
C THR A 319 44.77 21.51 -57.28
N MET A 320 44.94 21.84 -58.56
CA MET A 320 44.45 21.01 -59.68
C MET A 320 45.02 19.58 -59.64
N ILE A 321 46.23 19.41 -59.09
CA ILE A 321 46.89 18.10 -58.88
C ILE A 321 46.05 17.22 -57.94
N THR A 322 45.70 17.72 -56.75
CA THR A 322 44.89 16.97 -55.78
C THR A 322 43.48 16.66 -56.26
N PHE A 323 42.92 17.50 -57.14
CA PHE A 323 41.64 17.21 -57.80
C PHE A 323 41.77 16.07 -58.83
N ALA A 324 42.82 16.09 -59.65
CA ALA A 324 43.00 15.14 -60.75
C ALA A 324 43.14 13.67 -60.30
N GLU A 325 43.72 13.42 -59.12
CA GLU A 325 44.00 12.07 -58.60
C GLU A 325 42.75 11.18 -58.55
N ASN A 326 41.68 11.63 -57.87
CA ASN A 326 40.43 10.86 -57.81
C ASN A 326 39.51 11.12 -59.02
N PHE A 327 39.57 12.31 -59.63
CA PHE A 327 38.73 12.63 -60.80
C PHE A 327 38.99 11.65 -61.96
N ARG A 328 40.27 11.31 -62.21
CA ARG A 328 40.66 10.32 -63.24
C ARG A 328 40.14 8.91 -62.98
N ALA A 329 39.89 8.54 -61.72
CA ALA A 329 39.34 7.23 -61.36
C ALA A 329 37.82 7.15 -61.64
N TYR A 330 37.06 8.19 -61.31
CA TYR A 330 35.59 8.16 -61.41
C TYR A 330 35.05 8.62 -62.77
N ALA A 331 35.74 9.53 -63.47
CA ALA A 331 35.26 10.10 -64.73
C ALA A 331 34.97 9.05 -65.82
N PRO A 332 35.82 8.03 -66.09
CA PRO A 332 35.52 7.01 -67.09
C PRO A 332 34.30 6.15 -66.77
N GLU A 333 34.03 5.89 -65.49
CA GLU A 333 32.95 5.01 -65.04
C GLU A 333 31.61 5.74 -64.90
N SER A 334 31.64 7.06 -64.71
CA SER A 334 30.45 7.92 -64.57
C SER A 334 29.58 8.00 -65.83
N GLY A 335 30.18 7.83 -67.02
CA GLY A 335 29.47 7.94 -68.30
C GLY A 335 28.96 9.35 -68.65
N TYR A 336 29.51 10.40 -68.04
CA TYR A 336 29.35 11.78 -68.53
C TYR A 336 30.03 11.95 -69.90
N SER A 337 29.61 12.97 -70.67
CA SER A 337 30.32 13.34 -71.90
C SER A 337 31.59 14.15 -71.59
N ASP A 338 32.46 14.30 -72.57
CA ASP A 338 33.69 15.09 -72.45
C ASP A 338 33.37 16.55 -72.09
N GLU A 339 32.28 17.11 -72.62
CA GLU A 339 31.82 18.46 -72.32
C GLU A 339 31.39 18.63 -70.86
N ASP A 340 30.58 17.71 -70.31
CA ASP A 340 30.14 17.73 -68.91
C ASP A 340 31.33 17.59 -67.95
N LEU A 341 32.30 16.72 -68.30
CA LEU A 341 33.53 16.54 -67.52
C LEU A 341 34.42 17.79 -67.58
N ILE A 342 34.53 18.45 -68.73
CA ILE A 342 35.25 19.73 -68.90
C ILE A 342 34.62 20.83 -68.04
N VAL A 343 33.29 20.92 -67.95
CA VAL A 343 32.61 21.90 -67.07
C VAL A 343 33.01 21.66 -65.62
N LYS A 344 32.98 20.41 -65.13
CA LYS A 344 33.40 20.06 -63.77
C LYS A 344 34.88 20.37 -63.48
N ILE A 345 35.76 20.27 -64.50
CA ILE A 345 37.17 20.68 -64.39
C ILE A 345 37.31 22.21 -64.30
N ARG A 346 36.52 22.97 -65.07
CA ARG A 346 36.52 24.46 -65.04
C ARG A 346 36.12 25.01 -63.67
N GLU A 347 35.16 24.37 -63.00
CA GLU A 347 34.69 24.79 -61.67
C GLU A 347 35.77 24.67 -60.57
N GLN A 348 36.82 23.89 -60.80
CA GLN A 348 37.93 23.65 -59.86
C GLN A 348 39.20 24.47 -60.19
N TRP A 349 39.09 25.48 -61.04
CA TRP A 349 40.22 26.34 -61.41
C TRP A 349 40.77 27.16 -60.24
N SER A 350 42.09 27.11 -60.07
CA SER A 350 42.82 28.13 -59.30
C SER A 350 42.76 29.47 -60.04
N ALA A 351 42.84 30.59 -59.32
CA ALA A 351 42.79 31.93 -59.93
C ALA A 351 43.89 32.16 -60.99
N HIS A 352 45.02 31.44 -60.89
CA HIS A 352 46.07 31.48 -61.91
C HIS A 352 45.69 30.69 -63.17
N ILE A 353 45.14 29.47 -63.03
CA ILE A 353 44.60 28.72 -64.18
C ILE A 353 43.54 29.57 -64.88
N GLN A 354 42.59 30.16 -64.15
CA GLN A 354 41.57 31.03 -64.71
C GLN A 354 42.16 32.19 -65.53
N MET A 355 43.18 32.89 -65.00
CA MET A 355 43.88 33.95 -65.72
C MET A 355 44.53 33.46 -67.03
N VAL A 356 45.26 32.34 -66.99
CA VAL A 356 45.94 31.80 -68.17
C VAL A 356 44.94 31.29 -69.21
N MET A 357 43.85 30.64 -68.77
CA MET A 357 42.80 30.14 -69.65
C MET A 357 42.05 31.28 -70.34
N SER A 358 41.69 32.36 -69.63
CA SER A 358 41.07 33.54 -70.27
C SER A 358 41.98 34.22 -71.28
N VAL A 359 43.31 34.23 -71.07
CA VAL A 359 44.26 34.74 -72.07
C VAL A 359 44.31 33.81 -73.29
N MET A 360 44.33 32.48 -73.09
CA MET A 360 44.32 31.52 -74.19
C MET A 360 43.03 31.58 -75.03
N GLU A 361 41.87 31.72 -74.37
CA GLU A 361 40.55 31.91 -75.00
C GLU A 361 40.45 33.19 -75.85
N THR A 362 41.37 34.16 -75.69
CA THR A 362 41.42 35.37 -76.53
C THR A 362 42.51 35.35 -77.60
N LEU A 363 43.62 34.63 -77.38
CA LEU A 363 44.76 34.60 -78.30
C LEU A 363 44.70 33.47 -79.33
N ASP A 364 44.38 32.25 -78.89
CA ASP A 364 44.30 31.08 -79.77
C ASP A 364 43.34 30.01 -79.20
N PRO A 365 42.01 30.19 -79.38
CA PRO A 365 41.03 29.21 -78.93
C PRO A 365 41.24 27.81 -79.49
N SER A 366 41.92 27.67 -80.64
CA SER A 366 42.16 26.38 -81.29
C SER A 366 43.16 25.48 -80.54
N LYS A 367 43.86 26.02 -79.53
CA LYS A 367 44.80 25.29 -78.67
C LYS A 367 44.17 24.68 -77.44
N ILE A 368 42.91 24.99 -77.15
CA ILE A 368 42.21 24.50 -75.97
C ILE A 368 41.67 23.09 -76.30
N PRO A 369 42.08 22.03 -75.57
CA PRO A 369 41.62 20.68 -75.87
C PRO A 369 40.10 20.52 -75.66
N THR A 370 39.46 19.68 -76.47
CA THR A 370 38.02 19.40 -76.39
C THR A 370 37.69 18.05 -75.74
N THR A 371 38.70 17.22 -75.50
CA THR A 371 38.63 15.96 -74.75
C THR A 371 38.94 16.22 -73.28
N TRP A 372 38.20 15.64 -72.35
CA TRP A 372 38.35 15.97 -70.92
C TRP A 372 39.74 15.58 -70.36
N MET A 373 40.33 14.50 -70.87
CA MET A 373 41.64 14.02 -70.41
C MET A 373 42.76 15.01 -70.78
N ASP A 374 42.81 15.42 -72.05
CA ASP A 374 43.83 16.36 -72.55
C ASP A 374 43.61 17.76 -71.96
N TYR A 375 42.34 18.14 -71.72
CA TYR A 375 41.98 19.39 -71.04
C TYR A 375 42.44 19.42 -69.58
N LEU A 376 42.28 18.32 -68.86
CA LEU A 376 42.77 18.18 -67.48
C LEU A 376 44.30 18.23 -67.43
N GLU A 377 44.99 17.55 -68.35
CA GLU A 377 46.46 17.59 -68.45
C GLU A 377 46.96 19.01 -68.77
N PHE A 378 46.28 19.74 -69.66
CA PHE A 378 46.58 21.14 -69.95
C PHE A 378 46.42 22.05 -68.72
N CYS A 379 45.37 21.85 -67.92
CA CYS A 379 45.18 22.57 -66.65
C CYS A 379 46.28 22.23 -65.62
N LEU A 380 46.72 20.97 -65.56
CA LEU A 380 47.81 20.53 -64.69
C LEU A 380 49.17 21.14 -65.12
N GLU A 381 49.44 21.23 -66.42
CA GLU A 381 50.68 21.81 -66.93
C GLU A 381 50.82 23.30 -66.53
N ILE A 382 49.71 24.05 -66.56
CA ILE A 382 49.65 25.45 -66.09
C ILE A 382 49.94 25.55 -64.59
N GLU A 383 49.27 24.74 -63.77
CA GLU A 383 49.45 24.72 -62.30
C GLU A 383 50.90 24.36 -61.92
N ILE A 384 51.50 23.36 -62.58
CA ILE A 384 52.88 22.93 -62.33
C ILE A 384 53.88 24.05 -62.67
N LYS A 385 53.72 24.71 -63.82
CA LYS A 385 54.57 25.86 -64.20
C LYS A 385 54.45 27.00 -63.19
N HIS A 386 53.25 27.27 -62.69
CA HIS A 386 53.01 28.31 -61.67
C HIS A 386 53.73 28.01 -60.35
N LEU A 387 53.62 26.78 -59.85
CA LEU A 387 54.27 26.34 -58.61
C LEU A 387 55.80 26.40 -58.72
N GLN A 388 56.37 26.06 -59.89
CA GLN A 388 57.80 26.20 -60.17
C GLN A 388 58.28 27.67 -60.12
N GLN A 389 57.48 28.60 -60.67
CA GLN A 389 57.78 30.04 -60.61
C GLN A 389 57.73 30.58 -59.18
N ILE A 390 56.70 30.23 -58.39
CA ILE A 390 56.59 30.65 -56.98
C ILE A 390 57.76 30.09 -56.14
N SER A 391 58.17 28.84 -56.38
CA SER A 391 59.33 28.24 -55.72
C SER A 391 60.62 29.02 -56.01
N SER A 392 60.82 29.40 -57.28
CA SER A 392 61.99 30.17 -57.73
C SER A 392 62.03 31.59 -57.17
N ASN A 393 60.86 32.21 -56.99
CA ASN A 393 60.74 33.61 -56.54
C ASN A 393 60.90 33.80 -55.02
N LYS A 394 60.91 32.72 -54.24
CA LYS A 394 61.02 32.78 -52.76
C LYS A 394 62.42 33.08 -52.22
N SER A 395 63.41 33.25 -53.12
CA SER A 395 64.83 33.44 -52.80
C SER A 395 65.23 34.90 -52.50
N THR A 396 64.37 35.89 -52.80
CA THR A 396 64.79 37.31 -52.81
C THR A 396 63.85 38.24 -52.05
N GLY A 397 64.33 38.79 -50.93
CA GLY A 397 63.84 40.04 -50.34
C GLY A 397 62.86 39.92 -49.17
N GLN A 398 63.36 40.08 -47.94
CA GLN A 398 62.52 40.26 -46.75
C GLN A 398 63.15 41.30 -45.80
N THR A 399 62.60 42.51 -45.75
CA THR A 399 62.73 43.40 -44.57
C THR A 399 61.59 44.42 -44.48
N ALA A 400 60.91 44.45 -43.34
CA ALA A 400 60.30 45.62 -42.68
C ALA A 400 59.18 46.44 -43.40
N THR A 401 58.11 46.92 -42.74
CA THR A 401 57.68 46.83 -41.33
C THR A 401 56.22 47.32 -41.16
N THR A 402 55.56 46.87 -40.07
CA THR A 402 54.46 47.57 -39.35
C THR A 402 53.09 47.72 -40.05
N LYS A 403 51.95 47.81 -39.34
CA LYS A 403 51.73 48.29 -37.95
C LYS A 403 50.52 47.62 -37.27
N GLN A 404 50.62 47.42 -35.95
CA GLN A 404 49.46 47.13 -35.09
C GLN A 404 48.61 48.39 -34.89
N GLY A 405 47.29 48.21 -34.75
CA GLY A 405 46.33 49.24 -34.33
C GLY A 405 45.14 48.58 -33.61
N GLN A 406 44.86 49.00 -32.39
CA GLN A 406 44.01 48.29 -31.44
C GLN A 406 42.64 48.97 -31.31
N GLY A 407 41.53 48.22 -31.43
CA GLY A 407 40.17 48.75 -31.31
C GLY A 407 39.22 47.71 -30.72
N LYS A 408 38.51 48.06 -29.63
CA LYS A 408 37.73 47.14 -28.78
C LYS A 408 36.23 47.41 -28.96
N GLY A 409 35.44 46.42 -29.42
CA GLY A 409 34.00 46.63 -29.62
C GLY A 409 33.18 45.35 -29.88
N LYS A 410 32.27 45.03 -28.95
CA LYS A 410 31.19 44.02 -28.95
C LYS A 410 30.85 43.30 -30.27
N GLY A 411 30.80 41.96 -30.22
CA GLY A 411 30.09 41.11 -31.20
C GLY A 411 29.89 39.68 -30.68
N LYS A 412 28.69 39.10 -30.87
CA LYS A 412 28.35 37.72 -30.48
C LYS A 412 29.11 36.68 -31.32
N ALA A 413 29.50 35.57 -30.69
CA ALA A 413 29.60 34.26 -31.35
C ALA A 413 29.17 33.15 -30.36
N MET A 414 28.53 32.11 -30.86
CA MET A 414 27.95 30.99 -30.11
C MET A 414 28.58 29.68 -30.58
N ASN A 415 29.06 28.84 -29.66
CA ASN A 415 29.38 27.40 -29.78
C ASN A 415 30.29 26.99 -28.60
N VAL A 416 30.35 25.75 -28.11
CA VAL A 416 29.39 24.62 -28.09
C VAL A 416 29.88 23.65 -26.99
N ARG A 417 28.97 22.96 -26.29
CA ARG A 417 29.17 21.79 -25.40
C ARG A 417 30.38 21.75 -24.44
N GLN A 418 30.08 21.65 -23.15
CA GLN A 418 30.37 20.40 -22.43
C GLN A 418 29.27 20.15 -21.37
N VAL A 419 28.97 18.89 -21.08
CA VAL A 419 27.96 18.46 -20.10
C VAL A 419 28.66 17.60 -19.06
N GLU A 420 28.72 18.10 -17.83
CA GLU A 420 29.07 17.42 -16.59
C GLU A 420 28.03 17.95 -15.57
N GLU A 421 27.04 17.16 -15.16
CA GLU A 421 27.11 16.19 -14.05
C GLU A 421 27.12 16.85 -12.65
N GLU A 422 26.03 17.58 -12.34
CA GLU A 422 25.69 17.98 -10.96
C GLU A 422 24.40 17.29 -10.51
N SER A 423 24.52 16.17 -9.79
CA SER A 423 23.39 15.53 -9.06
C SER A 423 23.79 14.78 -7.78
N SER A 424 25.09 14.77 -7.42
CA SER A 424 25.61 13.89 -6.35
C SER A 424 25.43 14.45 -4.93
N ALA A 425 25.51 15.77 -4.75
CA ALA A 425 25.53 16.37 -3.40
C ALA A 425 24.19 16.29 -2.65
N GLU A 426 23.07 16.44 -3.35
CA GLU A 426 21.74 16.55 -2.72
C GLU A 426 21.17 15.19 -2.27
N SER A 427 21.59 14.10 -2.93
CA SER A 427 21.23 12.72 -2.53
C SER A 427 21.89 12.32 -1.21
N SER A 428 23.14 12.73 -0.97
CA SER A 428 23.91 12.33 0.21
C SER A 428 23.31 12.86 1.52
N ALA A 429 22.80 14.10 1.53
CA ALA A 429 22.14 14.69 2.69
C ALA A 429 20.82 13.98 3.06
N GLN A 430 20.06 13.51 2.07
CA GLN A 430 18.79 12.81 2.29
C GLN A 430 19.00 11.40 2.88
N ILE A 431 20.07 10.71 2.47
CA ILE A 431 20.42 9.38 3.00
C ILE A 431 20.77 9.47 4.50
N VAL A 432 21.59 10.46 4.90
CA VAL A 432 21.97 10.67 6.31
C VAL A 432 20.76 11.00 7.19
N ALA A 433 19.79 11.78 6.69
CA ALA A 433 18.55 12.07 7.41
C ALA A 433 17.67 10.81 7.61
N LEU A 434 17.62 9.92 6.61
CA LEU A 434 16.85 8.67 6.67
C LEU A 434 17.45 7.67 7.68
N GLU A 435 18.77 7.55 7.72
CA GLU A 435 19.46 6.66 8.68
C GLU A 435 19.25 7.11 10.14
N GLN A 436 19.25 8.42 10.41
CA GLN A 436 18.94 8.96 11.74
C GLN A 436 17.49 8.68 12.17
N ALA A 437 16.52 8.75 11.26
CA ALA A 437 15.13 8.41 11.55
C ALA A 437 14.94 6.91 11.87
N ILE A 438 15.65 6.02 11.16
CA ILE A 438 15.63 4.57 11.41
C ILE A 438 16.28 4.23 12.76
N ALA A 439 17.34 4.94 13.15
CA ALA A 439 17.97 4.78 14.47
C ALA A 439 17.02 5.16 15.62
N ALA A 440 16.28 6.27 15.48
CA ALA A 440 15.29 6.70 16.47
C ALA A 440 14.16 5.66 16.67
N LEU A 441 13.62 5.12 15.58
CA LEU A 441 12.57 4.08 15.63
C LEU A 441 13.04 2.78 16.30
N ARG A 442 14.32 2.41 16.17
CA ARG A 442 14.88 1.22 16.83
C ARG A 442 15.13 1.41 18.34
N GLY A 443 15.20 2.65 18.83
CA GLY A 443 15.37 2.95 20.25
C GLY A 443 14.09 2.81 21.11
N MET A 444 12.91 2.72 20.50
CA MET A 444 11.62 2.81 21.20
C MET A 444 10.97 1.47 21.57
N SER A 445 11.67 0.32 21.45
CA SER A 445 11.05 -1.00 21.64
C SER A 445 11.77 -1.87 22.67
N THR A 446 11.37 -1.80 23.95
CA THR A 446 11.54 -2.89 24.95
C THR A 446 10.51 -2.80 26.09
N THR A 447 10.14 -3.96 26.67
CA THR A 447 9.30 -4.20 27.87
C THR A 447 7.78 -3.93 27.70
N SER A 448 6.81 -4.69 28.26
CA SER A 448 6.74 -5.98 29.01
C SER A 448 5.23 -6.37 29.15
N THR A 449 4.74 -7.59 29.43
CA THR A 449 5.27 -8.98 29.47
C THR A 449 4.07 -9.96 29.60
N THR A 450 4.15 -11.17 29.01
CA THR A 450 3.13 -12.25 29.15
C THR A 450 3.48 -13.22 30.29
N PRO A 451 2.52 -13.73 31.07
CA PRO A 451 2.11 -15.15 30.96
C PRO A 451 0.65 -15.46 31.46
N PRO A 452 0.18 -16.72 31.51
CA PRO A 452 0.31 -17.82 30.55
C PRO A 452 -1.05 -18.41 30.10
N SER A 453 -0.97 -19.33 29.13
CA SER A 453 -2.07 -20.12 28.58
C SER A 453 -2.88 -20.95 29.59
N SER A 454 -4.21 -20.98 29.43
CA SER A 454 -5.03 -22.15 29.81
C SER A 454 -6.05 -22.49 28.72
N LYS A 455 -6.30 -23.79 28.52
CA LYS A 455 -6.93 -24.37 27.32
C LYS A 455 -8.40 -24.67 27.61
N GLY A 456 -9.31 -23.80 27.19
CA GLY A 456 -10.76 -23.93 27.46
C GLY A 456 -11.60 -23.89 26.18
N LYS A 457 -12.12 -25.06 25.74
CA LYS A 457 -13.00 -25.19 24.57
C LYS A 457 -14.46 -25.11 25.04
N ALA A 458 -15.09 -23.94 24.92
CA ALA A 458 -16.50 -23.75 25.27
C ALA A 458 -17.32 -23.23 24.07
N LYS A 459 -18.49 -23.83 23.86
CA LYS A 459 -19.43 -23.54 22.78
C LYS A 459 -20.43 -22.49 23.27
N ALA A 460 -20.49 -21.33 22.63
CA ALA A 460 -21.45 -20.28 23.00
C ALA A 460 -22.88 -20.69 22.59
N HIS A 461 -23.78 -20.73 23.57
CA HIS A 461 -25.21 -20.52 23.37
C HIS A 461 -25.56 -19.11 23.86
N GLY A 462 -26.49 -18.43 23.19
CA GLY A 462 -26.88 -17.05 23.52
C GLY A 462 -27.64 -16.95 24.85
N ALA A 463 -27.55 -15.79 25.48
CA ALA A 463 -28.19 -15.47 26.76
C ALA A 463 -28.74 -14.03 26.78
N ASP A 464 -29.82 -13.79 26.03
CA ASP A 464 -30.62 -12.56 26.16
C ASP A 464 -31.66 -12.75 27.28
N THR A 465 -31.25 -12.82 28.55
CA THR A 465 -32.21 -12.86 29.69
C THR A 465 -31.68 -12.43 31.07
N GLU A 466 -30.37 -12.23 31.28
CA GLU A 466 -29.83 -12.06 32.65
C GLU A 466 -29.88 -10.61 33.21
N SER A 467 -29.97 -9.58 32.35
CA SER A 467 -29.88 -8.17 32.79
C SER A 467 -31.01 -7.72 33.73
N THR A 468 -32.20 -8.32 33.61
CA THR A 468 -33.38 -7.95 34.42
C THR A 468 -33.33 -8.53 35.85
N ILE A 469 -32.58 -9.62 36.07
CA ILE A 469 -32.57 -10.35 37.35
C ILE A 469 -31.77 -9.58 38.41
N LEU A 470 -30.59 -9.04 38.05
CA LEU A 470 -29.72 -8.31 38.98
C LEU A 470 -30.34 -7.02 39.55
N ALA A 471 -31.14 -6.31 38.75
CA ALA A 471 -31.84 -5.10 39.21
C ALA A 471 -32.93 -5.39 40.26
N SER A 472 -33.46 -6.61 40.29
CA SER A 472 -34.44 -7.06 41.29
C SER A 472 -33.79 -7.32 42.64
N THR A 473 -32.68 -8.08 42.66
CA THR A 473 -31.99 -8.50 43.89
C THR A 473 -31.42 -7.33 44.71
N VAL A 474 -30.96 -6.26 44.04
CA VAL A 474 -30.46 -5.05 44.72
C VAL A 474 -31.59 -4.29 45.42
N LYS A 475 -32.81 -4.26 44.86
CA LYS A 475 -33.97 -3.63 45.51
C LYS A 475 -34.42 -4.41 46.75
N ASP A 476 -34.48 -5.74 46.68
CA ASP A 476 -34.81 -6.60 47.83
C ASP A 476 -33.80 -6.43 48.98
N THR A 477 -32.51 -6.33 48.65
CA THR A 477 -31.44 -6.11 49.65
C THR A 477 -31.57 -4.74 50.33
N ASN A 478 -31.86 -3.67 49.57
CA ASN A 478 -32.06 -2.34 50.15
C ASN A 478 -33.35 -2.24 50.98
N ALA A 479 -34.42 -2.94 50.60
CA ALA A 479 -35.65 -3.00 51.41
C ALA A 479 -35.39 -3.64 52.79
N ARG A 480 -34.66 -4.77 52.84
CA ARG A 480 -34.27 -5.44 54.09
C ARG A 480 -33.33 -4.61 54.98
N ILE A 481 -32.60 -3.65 54.41
CA ILE A 481 -31.75 -2.72 55.19
C ILE A 481 -32.61 -1.67 55.92
N VAL A 482 -33.73 -1.23 55.32
CA VAL A 482 -34.69 -0.31 55.97
C VAL A 482 -35.44 -1.00 57.12
N GLU A 483 -35.86 -2.25 56.91
CA GLU A 483 -36.54 -3.08 57.91
C GLU A 483 -35.68 -3.30 59.19
N LEU A 484 -34.35 -3.31 59.05
CA LEU A 484 -33.39 -3.39 60.15
C LEU A 484 -33.09 -2.04 60.85
N ASP A 485 -33.49 -0.91 60.27
CA ASP A 485 -33.37 0.41 60.91
C ASP A 485 -34.59 0.67 61.80
N GLU A 486 -35.79 0.27 61.35
CA GLU A 486 -37.04 0.33 62.16
C GLU A 486 -36.90 -0.52 63.44
N PHE A 487 -36.33 -1.73 63.33
CA PHE A 487 -35.97 -2.58 64.48
C PHE A 487 -34.91 -1.99 65.43
N SER A 488 -34.24 -0.91 65.03
CA SER A 488 -33.17 -0.25 65.80
C SER A 488 -33.65 1.00 66.56
N GLU A 489 -34.83 1.54 66.25
CA GLU A 489 -35.44 2.64 67.00
C GLU A 489 -36.21 2.15 68.23
N ASP A 490 -36.89 1.00 68.14
CA ASP A 490 -37.57 0.36 69.29
C ASP A 490 -36.62 0.08 70.46
N PHE A 491 -35.34 -0.25 70.17
CA PHE A 491 -34.30 -0.44 71.18
C PHE A 491 -33.82 0.85 71.87
N GLN A 492 -34.28 2.04 71.48
CA GLN A 492 -33.95 3.30 72.15
C GLN A 492 -34.95 3.72 73.23
N TYR A 493 -36.13 3.08 73.31
CA TYR A 493 -37.20 3.45 74.24
C TYR A 493 -37.43 2.48 75.41
N GLU A 494 -36.64 1.40 75.52
CA GLU A 494 -36.78 0.38 76.58
C GLU A 494 -35.45 0.10 77.32
N VAL A 495 -34.80 1.17 77.81
CA VAL A 495 -33.70 1.13 78.79
C VAL A 495 -33.90 2.19 79.86
#